data_AF-A0A9D1LUU0-F1
#
_entry.id   AF-A0A9D1LUU0-F1
#
_cell.length_a   1.000
_cell.length_b   1.000
_cell.length_c   1.000
_cell.angle_alpha   90.00
_cell.angle_beta   90.00
_cell.angle_gamma   90.00
#
_symmetry.space_group_name_H-M   'P 1'
#
loop_
_entity.id
_entity.type
_entity.pdbx_description
1 polymer ?
#
loop_
_entity_poly.entity_id
_entity_poly.type
_entity_poly.pdbx_seq_one_letter_code
_entity_poly.pdbx_strand_id
1 'polypeptide(L)'
;IVDYKDDATAFNGEKKGQIAGKGVVNNRMSNFLMQLMEKKGVPTHFVKELSDRETLVKKVTIVPLEVIIRNIAAGSFSKRYGVEEGRPLQTTVLEFSYKDDALGDPLINDYHAMALGIATREELDKIAEMAFKVNDVLKEYFKTINIELVDFKIEFGKTSDGQIILADEISPDTCRLWDATTHEKLDKDRFRRDMGKVEEAYEEVFKRLGL
;
A
#
# COMPACT_ATOMS: atom_id res chain seq x y z
N ILE A 1 -12.22 -5.77 13.98
CA ILE A 1 -12.88 -4.74 13.16
C ILE A 1 -11.83 -3.67 12.93
N VAL A 2 -11.66 -3.23 11.69
CA VAL A 2 -10.83 -2.09 11.33
C VAL A 2 -11.76 -0.92 11.07
N ASP A 3 -11.47 0.23 11.68
CA ASP A 3 -12.19 1.49 11.51
C ASP A 3 -11.27 2.50 10.82
N TYR A 4 -11.70 3.01 9.67
CA TYR A 4 -10.92 3.92 8.83
C TYR A 4 -11.22 5.38 9.18
N LYS A 5 -10.20 6.04 9.72
CA LYS A 5 -10.27 7.45 10.15
C LYS A 5 -9.93 8.41 9.02
N ASP A 6 -10.42 9.64 9.16
CA ASP A 6 -10.04 10.79 8.33
C ASP A 6 -8.69 11.40 8.71
N ASP A 7 -8.05 10.87 9.76
CA ASP A 7 -6.72 11.28 10.18
C ASP A 7 -5.69 10.98 9.08
N ALA A 8 -4.81 11.95 8.84
CA ALA A 8 -3.71 11.86 7.91
C ALA A 8 -2.39 12.17 8.60
N THR A 9 -1.40 11.31 8.42
CA THR A 9 -0.04 11.45 8.95
C THR A 9 1.00 11.38 7.83
N ALA A 10 2.06 12.16 7.92
CA ALA A 10 3.19 12.10 7.01
C ALA A 10 4.51 12.33 7.76
N PHE A 11 5.64 11.92 7.14
CA PHE A 11 6.98 12.05 7.71
C PHE A 11 7.07 11.43 9.12
N ASN A 12 6.73 10.15 9.25
CA ASN A 12 6.75 9.40 10.51
C ASN A 12 5.98 10.11 11.65
N GLY A 13 4.86 10.73 11.30
CA GLY A 13 3.97 11.40 12.26
C GLY A 13 4.34 12.84 12.60
N GLU A 14 5.41 13.41 12.04
CA GLU A 14 5.77 14.83 12.22
C GLU A 14 4.70 15.75 11.63
N LYS A 15 4.08 15.36 10.52
CA LYS A 15 2.95 16.07 9.93
C LYS A 15 1.66 15.32 10.22
N LYS A 16 0.69 16.03 10.82
CA LYS A 16 -0.64 15.51 11.15
C LYS A 16 -1.72 16.45 10.61
N GLY A 17 -2.85 15.90 10.18
CA GLY A 17 -4.00 16.65 9.70
C GLY A 17 -5.21 15.74 9.52
N GLN A 18 -6.28 16.29 8.97
CA GLN A 18 -7.47 15.55 8.58
C GLN A 18 -7.75 15.81 7.10
N ILE A 19 -8.22 14.77 6.41
CA ILE A 19 -8.68 14.82 5.03
C ILE A 19 -10.13 14.32 5.08
N ALA A 20 -11.10 15.20 4.85
CA ALA A 20 -12.51 14.83 5.02
C ALA A 20 -12.89 13.69 4.06
N GLY A 21 -13.61 12.69 4.56
CA GLY A 21 -14.06 11.55 3.74
C GLY A 21 -12.97 10.53 3.36
N LYS A 22 -11.70 10.79 3.69
CA LYS A 22 -10.58 9.87 3.44
C LYS A 22 -10.86 8.46 3.93
N GLY A 23 -11.36 8.30 5.15
CA GLY A 23 -11.59 6.99 5.73
C GLY A 23 -12.64 6.18 4.97
N VAL A 24 -13.66 6.85 4.40
CA VAL A 24 -14.65 6.20 3.54
C VAL A 24 -13.99 5.71 2.26
N VAL A 25 -13.24 6.58 1.57
CA VAL A 25 -12.53 6.24 0.33
C VAL A 25 -11.57 5.07 0.56
N ASN A 26 -10.75 5.14 1.61
CA ASN A 26 -9.76 4.11 1.93
C ASN A 26 -10.41 2.77 2.25
N ASN A 27 -11.45 2.75 3.10
CA ASN A 27 -12.16 1.52 3.46
C ASN A 27 -12.74 0.83 2.22
N ARG A 28 -13.49 1.58 1.42
CA ARG A 28 -14.21 1.06 0.26
C ARG A 28 -13.27 0.60 -0.86
N MET A 29 -12.23 1.38 -1.14
CA MET A 29 -11.19 0.98 -2.09
C MET A 29 -10.43 -0.26 -1.62
N SER A 30 -10.01 -0.30 -0.35
CA SER A 30 -9.32 -1.45 0.23
C SER A 30 -10.18 -2.71 0.15
N ASN A 31 -11.46 -2.63 0.53
CA ASN A 31 -12.39 -3.75 0.45
C ASN A 31 -12.57 -4.26 -0.99
N PHE A 32 -12.71 -3.36 -1.95
CA PHE A 32 -12.84 -3.71 -3.36
C PHE A 32 -11.57 -4.43 -3.86
N LEU A 33 -10.40 -3.87 -3.60
CA LEU A 33 -9.13 -4.41 -4.08
C LEU A 33 -8.75 -5.72 -3.38
N MET A 34 -9.02 -5.87 -2.07
CA MET A 34 -8.82 -7.14 -1.36
C MET A 34 -9.68 -8.26 -1.94
N GLN A 35 -10.94 -7.98 -2.29
CA GLN A 35 -11.79 -8.95 -2.98
C GLN A 35 -11.28 -9.30 -4.38
N LEU A 36 -10.72 -8.32 -5.12
CA LEU A 36 -10.07 -8.57 -6.40
C LEU A 36 -8.83 -9.48 -6.22
N MET A 37 -8.03 -9.24 -5.18
CA MET A 37 -6.87 -10.08 -4.84
C MET A 37 -7.29 -11.53 -4.55
N GLU A 38 -8.33 -11.75 -3.75
CA GLU A 38 -8.89 -13.09 -3.48
C GLU A 38 -9.30 -13.79 -4.78
N LYS A 39 -10.03 -13.09 -5.67
CA LYS A 39 -10.45 -13.64 -6.98
C LYS A 39 -9.27 -14.03 -7.87
N LYS A 40 -8.13 -13.36 -7.71
CA LYS A 40 -6.88 -13.66 -8.43
C LYS A 40 -5.99 -14.66 -7.67
N GLY A 41 -6.46 -15.19 -6.54
CA GLY A 41 -5.78 -16.22 -5.75
C GLY A 41 -4.63 -15.66 -4.90
N VAL A 42 -4.75 -14.43 -4.40
CA VAL A 42 -3.93 -13.90 -3.31
C VAL A 42 -4.82 -13.89 -2.07
N PRO A 43 -4.52 -14.71 -1.04
CA PRO A 43 -5.34 -14.77 0.15
C PRO A 43 -5.19 -13.47 0.96
N THR A 44 -6.31 -12.98 1.49
CA THR A 44 -6.40 -11.72 2.21
C THR A 44 -7.06 -11.89 3.58
N HIS A 45 -6.87 -10.91 4.45
CA HIS A 45 -7.56 -10.83 5.71
C HIS A 45 -9.01 -10.33 5.56
N PHE A 46 -9.47 -9.88 4.39
CA PHE A 46 -10.81 -9.33 4.23
C PHE A 46 -11.87 -10.41 4.51
N VAL A 47 -12.94 -10.05 5.23
CA VAL A 47 -14.08 -10.94 5.49
C VAL A 47 -15.36 -10.32 4.95
N LYS A 48 -15.71 -9.12 5.41
CA LYS A 48 -16.89 -8.37 4.94
C LYS A 48 -16.80 -6.90 5.29
N GLU A 49 -17.36 -6.06 4.43
CA GLU A 49 -17.65 -4.67 4.73
C GLU A 49 -18.81 -4.60 5.75
N LEU A 50 -18.68 -3.74 6.76
CA LEU A 50 -19.70 -3.54 7.80
C LEU A 50 -20.41 -2.20 7.64
N SER A 51 -19.69 -1.18 7.21
CA SER A 51 -20.18 0.16 6.92
C SER A 51 -19.24 0.85 5.94
N ASP A 52 -19.52 2.10 5.58
CA ASP A 52 -18.65 2.88 4.72
C ASP A 52 -17.25 3.12 5.34
N ARG A 53 -17.06 2.92 6.64
CA ARG A 53 -15.77 3.11 7.35
C ARG A 53 -15.24 1.89 8.08
N GLU A 54 -16.05 0.85 8.27
CA GLU A 54 -15.68 -0.30 9.08
C GLU A 54 -15.66 -1.58 8.26
N THR A 55 -14.65 -2.40 8.52
CA THR A 55 -14.47 -3.70 7.87
C THR A 55 -14.16 -4.78 8.89
N LEU A 56 -14.81 -5.94 8.70
CA LEU A 56 -14.44 -7.16 9.40
C LEU A 56 -13.30 -7.84 8.66
N VAL A 57 -12.24 -8.13 9.40
CA VAL A 57 -11.05 -8.82 8.89
C VAL A 57 -10.70 -10.03 9.76
N LYS A 58 -10.02 -11.02 9.17
CA LYS A 58 -9.37 -12.12 9.85
C LYS A 58 -8.30 -11.53 10.76
N LYS A 59 -8.26 -11.98 12.01
CA LYS A 59 -7.17 -11.63 12.92
C LYS A 59 -5.90 -12.35 12.47
N VAL A 60 -4.83 -11.59 12.33
CA VAL A 60 -3.49 -12.10 11.99
C VAL A 60 -2.46 -11.52 12.95
N THR A 61 -1.33 -12.20 13.10
CA THR A 61 -0.11 -11.62 13.68
C THR A 61 0.68 -11.00 12.54
N ILE A 62 0.75 -9.66 12.49
CA ILE A 62 1.49 -8.94 11.45
C ILE A 62 2.97 -9.36 11.48
N VAL A 63 3.51 -9.70 10.32
CA VAL A 63 4.95 -9.79 10.11
C VAL A 63 5.47 -8.36 10.09
N PRO A 64 6.44 -7.96 10.95
CA PRO A 64 6.84 -6.56 11.11
C PRO A 64 7.71 -6.08 9.93
N LEU A 65 7.16 -6.15 8.72
CA LEU A 65 7.74 -5.74 7.46
C LEU A 65 6.73 -4.88 6.70
N GLU A 66 7.15 -3.67 6.34
CA GLU A 66 6.55 -2.94 5.25
C GLU A 66 7.11 -3.49 3.94
N VAL A 67 6.24 -4.08 3.11
CA VAL A 67 6.62 -4.69 1.83
C VAL A 67 6.30 -3.71 0.71
N ILE A 68 7.32 -3.21 0.05
CA ILE A 68 7.20 -2.09 -0.89
C ILE A 68 7.55 -2.54 -2.30
N ILE A 69 6.64 -2.35 -3.24
CA ILE A 69 6.88 -2.58 -4.67
C ILE A 69 6.98 -1.24 -5.39
N ARG A 70 7.99 -1.08 -6.26
CA ARG A 70 8.18 0.12 -7.08
C ARG A 70 8.26 -0.23 -8.56
N ASN A 71 7.43 0.43 -9.37
CA ASN A 71 7.46 0.36 -10.83
C ASN A 71 8.15 1.59 -11.44
N ILE A 72 7.99 2.74 -10.80
CA ILE A 72 8.50 4.04 -11.23
C ILE A 72 9.25 4.66 -10.05
N ALA A 73 10.37 5.34 -10.32
CA ALA A 73 11.13 6.03 -9.28
C ALA A 73 10.28 7.17 -8.70
N ALA A 74 10.06 7.15 -7.38
CA ALA A 74 9.38 8.21 -6.66
C ALA A 74 9.77 8.22 -5.18
N GLY A 75 9.35 9.26 -4.45
CA GLY A 75 9.42 9.32 -2.99
C GLY A 75 10.81 9.04 -2.40
N SER A 76 10.87 8.15 -1.42
CA SER A 76 12.12 7.82 -0.72
C SER A 76 13.14 7.12 -1.62
N PHE A 77 12.71 6.39 -2.66
CA PHE A 77 13.62 5.76 -3.61
C PHE A 77 14.38 6.81 -4.43
N SER A 78 13.66 7.77 -5.02
CA SER A 78 14.25 8.88 -5.77
C SER A 78 15.24 9.68 -4.90
N LYS A 79 14.85 9.99 -3.66
CA LYS A 79 15.72 10.69 -2.71
C LYS A 79 16.98 9.89 -2.34
N ARG A 80 16.83 8.60 -2.04
CA ARG A 80 17.93 7.74 -1.57
C ARG A 80 18.97 7.46 -2.67
N TYR A 81 18.51 7.24 -3.89
CA TYR A 81 19.39 6.82 -5.01
C TYR A 81 19.71 7.95 -5.99
N GLY A 82 19.21 9.17 -5.78
CA GLY A 82 19.44 10.31 -6.67
C GLY A 82 18.83 10.12 -8.06
N VAL A 83 17.72 9.38 -8.14
CA VAL A 83 17.00 9.11 -9.41
C VAL A 83 15.85 10.09 -9.54
N GLU A 84 15.72 10.70 -10.72
CA GLU A 84 14.61 11.60 -11.03
C GLU A 84 13.25 10.92 -10.83
N GLU A 85 12.32 11.62 -10.15
CA GLU A 85 10.95 11.13 -9.95
C GLU A 85 10.22 11.03 -11.30
N GLY A 86 9.50 9.93 -11.49
CA GLY A 86 8.79 9.64 -12.74
C GLY A 86 9.58 8.80 -13.72
N ARG A 87 10.87 8.51 -13.45
CA ARG A 87 11.65 7.59 -14.29
C ARG A 87 11.12 6.15 -14.16
N PRO A 88 10.69 5.50 -15.26
CA PRO A 88 10.35 4.08 -15.23
C PRO A 88 11.56 3.24 -14.83
N LEU A 89 11.36 2.29 -13.92
CA LEU A 89 12.43 1.38 -13.51
C LEU A 89 12.59 0.26 -14.54
N GLN A 90 13.83 -0.14 -14.81
CA GLN A 90 14.12 -1.22 -15.76
C GLN A 90 13.57 -2.57 -15.30
N THR A 91 13.44 -2.74 -13.98
CA THR A 91 12.85 -3.89 -13.33
C THR A 91 12.03 -3.40 -12.14
N THR A 92 10.88 -4.02 -11.89
CA THR A 92 10.11 -3.79 -10.65
C THR A 92 10.97 -4.09 -9.44
N VAL A 93 11.06 -3.15 -8.50
CA VAL A 93 11.86 -3.30 -7.28
C VAL A 93 10.97 -3.74 -6.13
N LEU A 94 11.43 -4.75 -5.37
CA LEU A 94 10.90 -5.14 -4.08
C LEU A 94 11.85 -4.66 -2.98
N GLU A 95 11.32 -3.89 -2.03
CA GLU A 95 12.04 -3.43 -0.83
C GLU A 95 11.31 -3.89 0.44
N PHE A 96 12.08 -4.08 1.51
CA PHE A 96 11.54 -4.30 2.85
C PHE A 96 11.96 -3.15 3.77
N SER A 97 11.02 -2.64 4.56
CA SER A 97 11.31 -1.79 5.72
C SER A 97 10.91 -2.53 6.99
N TYR A 98 11.73 -2.47 8.03
CA TYR A 98 11.39 -3.04 9.33
C TYR A 98 10.34 -2.15 9.99
N LYS A 99 9.14 -2.67 10.25
CA LYS A 99 8.03 -1.88 10.80
C LYS A 99 8.26 -1.59 12.28
N ASP A 100 8.79 -0.41 12.57
CA ASP A 100 9.12 0.08 13.90
C ASP A 100 9.16 1.62 13.89
N ASP A 101 8.05 2.23 14.32
CA ASP A 101 7.87 3.68 14.34
C ASP A 101 8.97 4.41 15.13
N ALA A 102 9.51 3.78 16.19
CA ALA A 102 10.56 4.38 17.02
C ALA A 102 11.92 4.42 16.31
N LEU A 103 12.15 3.49 15.38
CA LEU A 103 13.33 3.45 14.53
C LEU A 103 13.13 4.16 13.18
N GLY A 104 11.91 4.63 12.90
CA GLY A 104 11.57 5.32 11.66
C GLY A 104 11.55 4.40 10.44
N ASP A 105 11.12 3.15 10.63
CA ASP A 105 10.92 2.13 9.60
C ASP A 105 12.14 1.88 8.68
N PRO A 106 13.31 1.51 9.25
CA PRO A 106 14.55 1.44 8.49
C PRO A 106 14.46 0.42 7.35
N LEU A 107 15.03 0.78 6.19
CA LEU A 107 15.16 -0.14 5.06
C LEU A 107 16.05 -1.31 5.45
N ILE A 108 15.59 -2.53 5.18
CA ILE A 108 16.32 -3.77 5.43
C ILE A 108 16.32 -4.68 4.18
N ASN A 109 17.24 -5.64 4.15
CA ASN A 109 17.22 -6.73 3.18
C ASN A 109 16.71 -8.02 3.84
N ASP A 110 16.61 -9.08 3.04
CA ASP A 110 16.23 -10.42 3.48
C ASP A 110 17.16 -11.00 4.55
N TYR A 111 18.48 -10.78 4.44
CA TYR A 111 19.44 -11.22 5.44
C TYR A 111 19.22 -10.55 6.80
N HIS A 112 18.95 -9.25 6.83
CA HIS A 112 18.60 -8.55 8.06
C HIS A 112 17.30 -9.11 8.66
N ALA A 113 16.26 -9.33 7.83
CA ALA A 113 15.00 -9.89 8.30
C ALA A 113 15.19 -11.28 8.96
N MET A 114 15.99 -12.16 8.33
CA MET A 114 16.31 -13.46 8.91
C MET A 114 17.18 -13.36 10.18
N ALA A 115 18.21 -12.50 10.16
CA ALA A 115 19.13 -12.33 11.29
C ALA A 115 18.43 -11.76 12.54
N LEU A 116 17.42 -10.93 12.34
CA LEU A 116 16.58 -10.36 13.41
C LEU A 116 15.43 -11.29 13.82
N GLY A 117 15.27 -12.45 13.18
CA GLY A 117 14.19 -13.40 13.47
C GLY A 117 12.79 -12.90 13.07
N ILE A 118 12.71 -11.93 12.15
CA ILE A 118 11.45 -11.33 11.69
C ILE A 118 10.66 -12.31 10.82
N ALA A 119 11.34 -12.98 9.89
CA ALA A 119 10.75 -13.95 8.97
C ALA A 119 11.81 -14.98 8.53
N THR A 120 11.37 -16.20 8.22
CA THR A 120 12.24 -17.23 7.64
C THR A 120 12.45 -16.99 6.14
N ARG A 121 13.43 -17.67 5.52
CA ARG A 121 13.63 -17.64 4.07
C ARG A 121 12.35 -18.02 3.30
N GLU A 122 11.71 -19.10 3.71
CA GLU A 122 10.48 -19.60 3.07
C GLU A 122 9.34 -18.56 3.15
N GLU A 123 9.21 -17.89 4.30
CA GLU A 123 8.21 -16.84 4.49
C GLU A 123 8.49 -15.60 3.64
N LEU A 124 9.76 -15.17 3.56
CA LEU A 124 10.19 -14.05 2.72
C LEU A 124 9.98 -14.34 1.24
N ASP A 125 10.30 -15.55 0.78
CA ASP A 125 10.09 -15.97 -0.60
C ASP A 125 8.60 -15.98 -0.93
N LYS A 126 7.75 -16.45 0.00
CA LYS A 126 6.29 -16.44 -0.17
C LYS A 126 5.71 -15.03 -0.21
N ILE A 127 6.19 -14.14 0.68
CA ILE A 127 5.82 -12.73 0.70
C ILE A 127 6.21 -12.06 -0.62
N ALA A 128 7.42 -12.31 -1.12
CA ALA A 128 7.90 -11.77 -2.38
C ALA A 128 7.01 -12.23 -3.56
N GLU A 129 6.73 -13.53 -3.66
CA GLU A 129 5.82 -14.10 -4.67
C GLU A 129 4.46 -13.39 -4.67
N MET A 130 3.85 -13.25 -3.48
CA MET A 130 2.55 -12.59 -3.34
C MET A 130 2.63 -11.09 -3.65
N ALA A 131 3.70 -10.39 -3.25
CA ALA A 131 3.87 -8.96 -3.52
C ALA A 131 3.98 -8.66 -5.02
N PHE A 132 4.74 -9.46 -5.77
CA PHE A 132 4.79 -9.34 -7.23
C PHE A 132 3.45 -9.67 -7.88
N LYS A 133 2.73 -10.68 -7.40
CA LYS A 133 1.38 -11.00 -7.89
C LYS A 133 0.38 -9.88 -7.63
N VAL A 134 0.41 -9.27 -6.44
CA VAL A 134 -0.39 -8.08 -6.11
C VAL A 134 -0.06 -6.95 -7.07
N ASN A 135 1.23 -6.71 -7.34
CA ASN A 135 1.65 -5.69 -8.29
C ASN A 135 1.07 -5.90 -9.69
N ASP A 136 1.16 -7.13 -10.22
CA ASP A 136 0.64 -7.43 -11.55
C ASP A 136 -0.87 -7.19 -11.64
N VAL A 137 -1.63 -7.64 -10.64
CA VAL A 137 -3.09 -7.43 -10.58
C VAL A 137 -3.44 -5.95 -10.46
N LEU A 138 -2.77 -5.21 -9.57
CA LEU A 138 -3.02 -3.77 -9.39
C LEU A 138 -2.65 -2.98 -10.64
N LYS A 139 -1.51 -3.25 -11.27
CA LYS A 139 -1.11 -2.58 -12.52
C LYS A 139 -2.10 -2.84 -13.64
N GLU A 140 -2.51 -4.09 -13.83
CA GLU A 140 -3.50 -4.45 -14.84
C GLU A 140 -4.79 -3.67 -14.59
N TYR A 141 -5.29 -3.67 -13.35
CA TYR A 141 -6.54 -3.03 -12.98
C TYR A 141 -6.48 -1.50 -13.08
N PHE A 142 -5.51 -0.83 -12.46
CA PHE A 142 -5.40 0.63 -12.48
C PHE A 142 -5.24 1.19 -13.90
N LYS A 143 -4.55 0.46 -14.79
CA LYS A 143 -4.46 0.82 -16.20
C LYS A 143 -5.82 0.90 -16.88
N THR A 144 -6.78 0.04 -16.52
CA THR A 144 -8.14 0.07 -17.10
C THR A 144 -8.92 1.33 -16.76
N ILE A 145 -8.53 2.03 -15.70
CA ILE A 145 -9.18 3.24 -15.20
C ILE A 145 -8.29 4.48 -15.33
N ASN A 146 -7.33 4.44 -16.27
CA ASN A 146 -6.41 5.54 -16.59
C ASN A 146 -5.57 6.01 -15.38
N ILE A 147 -5.16 5.09 -14.52
CA ILE A 147 -4.25 5.33 -13.39
C ILE A 147 -2.97 4.53 -13.60
N GLU A 148 -1.84 5.20 -13.38
CA GLU A 148 -0.52 4.61 -13.34
C GLU A 148 -0.14 4.26 -11.89
N LEU A 149 0.16 2.98 -11.64
CA LEU A 149 0.62 2.51 -10.33
C LEU A 149 2.14 2.70 -10.22
N VAL A 150 2.55 3.77 -9.54
CA VAL A 150 3.96 4.18 -9.39
C VAL A 150 4.69 3.25 -8.43
N ASP A 151 4.18 3.15 -7.21
CA ASP A 151 4.63 2.22 -6.17
C ASP A 151 3.50 1.98 -5.16
N PHE A 152 3.67 0.99 -4.29
CA PHE A 152 2.78 0.77 -3.16
C PHE A 152 3.48 0.06 -2.01
N LYS A 153 2.89 0.17 -0.82
CA LYS A 153 3.25 -0.58 0.38
C LYS A 153 2.09 -1.49 0.78
N ILE A 154 2.39 -2.73 1.12
CA ILE A 154 1.46 -3.69 1.73
C ILE A 154 2.10 -4.34 2.94
N GLU A 155 1.26 -4.93 3.79
CA GLU A 155 1.70 -5.72 4.95
C GLU A 155 1.10 -7.12 4.87
N PHE A 156 1.83 -8.09 5.43
CA PHE A 156 1.37 -9.47 5.51
C PHE A 156 1.27 -9.90 6.97
N GLY A 157 0.35 -10.83 7.24
CA GLY A 157 0.18 -11.39 8.56
C GLY A 157 0.04 -12.90 8.53
N LYS A 158 0.42 -13.53 9.64
CA LYS A 158 0.24 -14.97 9.87
C LYS A 158 -1.10 -15.21 10.56
N THR A 159 -1.92 -16.08 10.00
CA THR A 159 -3.11 -16.63 10.66
C THR A 159 -2.72 -17.56 11.81
N SER A 160 -3.70 -18.00 12.60
CA SER A 160 -3.47 -18.90 13.75
C SER A 160 -2.90 -20.27 13.36
N ASP A 161 -3.12 -20.71 12.13
CA ASP A 161 -2.56 -21.94 11.54
C ASP A 161 -1.24 -21.70 10.79
N GLY A 162 -0.70 -20.49 10.82
CA GLY A 162 0.61 -20.16 10.26
C GLY A 162 0.60 -19.75 8.78
N GLN A 163 -0.56 -19.67 8.13
CA GLN A 163 -0.65 -19.21 6.74
C GLN A 163 -0.35 -17.70 6.65
N ILE A 164 0.52 -17.33 5.70
CA ILE A 164 0.76 -15.92 5.36
C ILE A 164 -0.33 -15.44 4.40
N ILE A 165 -1.00 -14.35 4.78
CA ILE A 165 -2.03 -13.70 3.97
C ILE A 165 -1.79 -12.18 3.91
N LEU A 166 -2.27 -11.55 2.84
CA LEU A 166 -2.26 -10.10 2.69
C LEU A 166 -3.16 -9.44 3.73
N ALA A 167 -2.67 -8.39 4.39
CA ALA A 167 -3.35 -7.69 5.47
C ALA A 167 -3.32 -6.16 5.26
N ASP A 168 -3.62 -5.42 6.33
CA ASP A 168 -3.67 -3.94 6.36
C ASP A 168 -4.62 -3.33 5.32
N GLU A 169 -4.17 -2.39 4.47
CA GLU A 169 -5.02 -1.72 3.49
C GLU A 169 -4.33 -1.53 2.12
N ILE A 170 -5.14 -1.45 1.06
CA ILE A 170 -4.72 -0.94 -0.26
C ILE A 170 -5.58 0.28 -0.60
N SER A 171 -4.99 1.46 -0.55
CA SER A 171 -5.70 2.74 -0.70
C SER A 171 -4.75 3.83 -1.23
N PRO A 172 -5.24 5.07 -1.47
CA PRO A 172 -4.35 6.17 -1.86
C PRO A 172 -3.38 6.60 -0.74
N ASP A 173 -3.54 6.07 0.49
CA ASP A 173 -2.54 6.24 1.56
C ASP A 173 -1.31 5.37 1.35
N THR A 174 -1.52 4.15 0.85
CA THR A 174 -0.50 3.10 0.72
C THR A 174 -0.01 2.89 -0.71
N CYS A 175 -0.69 3.45 -1.72
CA CYS A 175 -0.29 3.46 -3.11
C CYS A 175 0.06 4.88 -3.60
N ARG A 176 1.12 5.02 -4.40
CA ARG A 176 1.31 6.20 -5.26
C ARG A 176 0.59 5.97 -6.59
N LEU A 177 -0.37 6.83 -6.87
CA LEU A 177 -1.31 6.71 -7.98
C LEU A 177 -1.26 7.99 -8.79
N TRP A 178 -0.84 7.92 -10.04
CA TRP A 178 -0.82 9.09 -10.92
C TRP A 178 -1.85 8.92 -12.03
N ASP A 179 -2.49 10.01 -12.44
CA ASP A 179 -3.28 10.00 -13.66
C ASP A 179 -2.39 9.67 -14.86
N ALA A 180 -2.74 8.66 -15.66
CA ALA A 180 -1.85 8.13 -16.69
C ALA A 180 -1.68 9.08 -17.90
N THR A 181 -2.49 10.14 -18.02
CA THR A 181 -2.40 11.12 -19.12
C THR A 181 -1.66 12.38 -18.70
N THR A 182 -1.96 12.89 -17.51
CA THR A 182 -1.46 14.18 -17.00
C THR A 182 -0.32 14.01 -15.99
N HIS A 183 -0.10 12.81 -15.48
CA HIS A 183 0.77 12.50 -14.34
C HIS A 183 0.42 13.29 -13.08
N GLU A 184 -0.84 13.75 -12.96
CA GLU A 184 -1.34 14.35 -11.73
C GLU A 184 -1.33 13.31 -10.60
N LYS A 185 -0.80 13.69 -9.44
CA LYS A 185 -0.76 12.82 -8.25
C LYS A 185 -2.15 12.72 -7.65
N LEU A 186 -2.64 11.50 -7.48
CA LEU A 186 -3.98 11.18 -6.96
C LEU A 186 -3.92 10.51 -5.57
N ASP A 187 -2.78 10.63 -4.90
CA ASP A 187 -2.48 9.93 -3.65
C ASP A 187 -2.03 10.87 -2.53
N LYS A 188 -1.70 10.27 -1.37
CA LYS A 188 -1.28 10.96 -0.16
C LYS A 188 -0.07 11.89 -0.36
N ASP A 189 0.74 11.75 -1.42
CA ASP A 189 1.80 12.71 -1.72
C ASP A 189 1.27 14.15 -1.86
N ARG A 190 0.00 14.35 -2.26
CA ARG A 190 -0.62 15.68 -2.25
C ARG A 190 -0.66 16.30 -0.84
N PHE A 191 -1.00 15.49 0.16
CA PHE A 191 -0.94 15.89 1.57
C PHE A 191 0.52 16.03 2.03
N ARG A 192 1.40 15.08 1.69
CA ARG A 192 2.82 15.14 2.11
C ARG A 192 3.50 16.44 1.64
N ARG A 193 3.16 16.92 0.44
CA ARG A 193 3.85 18.03 -0.23
C ARG A 193 3.01 19.32 -0.32
N ASP A 194 1.89 19.41 0.40
CA ASP A 194 1.00 20.59 0.42
C ASP A 194 0.52 21.03 -0.98
N MET A 195 0.20 20.05 -1.85
CA MET A 195 -0.19 20.31 -3.24
C MET A 195 -1.64 20.79 -3.41
N GLY A 196 -2.39 20.92 -2.31
CA GLY A 196 -3.82 21.16 -2.32
C GLY A 196 -4.62 20.04 -2.97
N LYS A 197 -5.95 20.19 -3.03
CA LYS A 197 -6.89 19.28 -3.67
C LYS A 197 -6.76 17.81 -3.24
N VAL A 198 -6.55 17.57 -1.95
CA VAL A 198 -6.27 16.22 -1.44
C VAL A 198 -7.55 15.37 -1.44
N GLU A 199 -8.65 15.96 -1.01
CA GLU A 199 -9.97 15.30 -0.95
C GLU A 199 -10.45 14.96 -2.35
N GLU A 200 -10.35 15.91 -3.28
CA GLU A 200 -10.74 15.75 -4.68
C GLU A 200 -9.90 14.68 -5.40
N ALA A 201 -8.63 14.53 -5.04
CA ALA A 201 -7.78 13.46 -5.56
C ALA A 201 -8.27 12.07 -5.12
N TYR A 202 -8.65 11.94 -3.85
CA TYR A 202 -9.18 10.69 -3.30
C TYR A 202 -10.57 10.39 -3.90
N GLU A 203 -11.43 11.40 -4.03
CA GLU A 203 -12.73 11.29 -4.70
C GLU A 203 -12.60 10.90 -6.18
N GLU A 204 -11.59 11.41 -6.89
CA GLU A 204 -11.35 11.05 -8.28
C GLU A 204 -10.91 9.58 -8.42
N VAL A 205 -10.05 9.08 -7.52
CA VAL A 205 -9.73 7.65 -7.45
C VAL A 205 -11.00 6.84 -7.18
N PHE A 206 -11.79 7.24 -6.19
CA PHE A 206 -13.03 6.58 -5.80
C PHE A 206 -14.02 6.46 -6.97
N LYS A 207 -14.22 7.58 -7.70
CA LYS A 207 -15.06 7.65 -8.89
C LYS A 207 -14.56 6.76 -10.02
N ARG A 208 -13.25 6.71 -10.26
CA ARG A 208 -12.65 5.86 -11.32
C ARG A 208 -12.78 4.36 -11.02
N LEU A 209 -12.79 4.00 -9.73
CA LEU A 209 -13.08 2.63 -9.29
C LEU A 209 -14.56 2.24 -9.51
N GLY A 210 -15.44 3.21 -9.74
CA GLY A 210 -16.88 3.02 -9.88
C GLY A 210 -17.58 2.71 -8.54
N LEU A 211 -17.04 3.23 -7.43
CA LEU A 211 -17.54 3.02 -6.08
C LEU A 211 -18.45 4.15 -5.58
#